data_AF-A0A365P8N5-F1
#
_entry.id   AF-A0A365P8N5-F1
#
_cell.length_a   1.000
_cell.length_b   1.000
_cell.length_c   1.000
_cell.angle_alpha   90.00
_cell.angle_beta   90.00
_cell.angle_gamma   90.00
#
_symmetry.space_group_name_H-M   'P 1'
#
loop_
_entity.id
_entity.type
_entity.pdbx_description
1 polymer ?
#
loop_
_entity_poly.entity_id
_entity_poly.type
_entity_poly.pdbx_seq_one_letter_code
_entity_poly.pdbx_strand_id
1 'polypeptide(L)' 'MKSSGSFRRLRVSADGSGVVSHAGLGMLRELAEHSGLVAALNDALTDTYRGAWVHSPGQVLTDLAVAV' A
#
# COMPACT_ATOMS: atom_id res chain seq x y z
N MET A 1 -2.67 21.24 -29.31
CA MET A 1 -3.09 19.84 -29.08
C MET A 1 -1.96 19.15 -28.32
N LYS A 2 -2.16 18.74 -27.07
CA LYS A 2 -1.14 18.00 -26.30
C LYS A 2 -1.37 16.51 -26.54
N SER A 3 -0.46 15.85 -27.25
CA SER A 3 -0.49 14.39 -27.39
C SER A 3 0.02 13.76 -26.10
N SER A 4 -0.84 13.01 -25.42
CA SER A 4 -0.44 12.09 -24.36
C SER A 4 0.42 10.99 -24.98
N GLY A 5 1.67 10.89 -24.55
CA GLY A 5 2.66 9.95 -25.07
C GLY A 5 2.19 8.50 -25.07
N SER A 6 2.70 7.73 -26.04
CA SER A 6 2.43 6.30 -26.21
C SER A 6 2.69 5.54 -24.91
N PHE A 7 1.63 5.11 -24.22
CA PHE A 7 1.75 4.19 -23.10
C PHE A 7 2.09 2.81 -23.65
N ARG A 8 3.29 2.30 -23.32
CA ARG A 8 3.68 0.93 -23.64
C ARG A 8 2.66 -0.02 -22.99
N ARG A 9 2.07 -0.93 -23.77
CA ARG A 9 1.13 -1.93 -23.25
C ARG A 9 1.83 -2.76 -22.17
N LEU A 10 1.29 -2.72 -20.95
CA LEU A 10 1.74 -3.55 -19.83
C LEU A 10 1.21 -4.98 -20.04
N ARG A 11 2.08 -5.97 -19.91
CA ARG A 11 1.70 -7.40 -19.87
C ARG A 11 1.85 -7.89 -18.45
N VAL A 12 0.74 -8.23 -17.80
CA VAL A 12 0.70 -8.81 -16.44
C VAL A 12 0.64 -10.32 -16.58
N SER A 13 1.48 -11.03 -15.82
CA SER A 13 1.55 -12.50 -15.81
C SER A 13 1.71 -12.97 -14.37
N ALA A 14 0.95 -14.00 -13.97
CA ALA A 14 0.98 -14.55 -12.61
C ALA A 14 1.99 -15.71 -12.44
N ASP A 15 2.70 -16.07 -13.50
CA ASP A 15 3.72 -17.13 -13.58
C ASP A 15 5.15 -16.62 -13.34
N GLY A 16 5.30 -15.35 -12.92
CA GLY A 16 6.60 -14.76 -12.60
C GLY A 16 7.23 -15.35 -11.34
N SER A 17 8.55 -15.28 -11.24
CA SER A 17 9.25 -15.60 -9.99
C SER A 17 8.90 -14.59 -8.88
N GLY A 18 8.64 -15.08 -7.66
CA GLY A 18 8.34 -14.23 -6.50
C GLY A 18 6.87 -13.80 -6.35
N VAL A 19 5.94 -14.26 -7.20
CA VAL A 19 4.50 -13.94 -7.10
C VAL A 19 3.89 -14.43 -5.78
N VAL A 20 4.31 -15.60 -5.27
CA VAL A 20 3.87 -16.12 -3.96
C VAL A 20 4.37 -15.25 -2.81
N SER A 21 5.62 -14.77 -2.88
CA SER A 21 6.16 -13.84 -1.88
C SER A 21 5.42 -12.50 -1.88
N HIS A 22 5.04 -11.98 -3.06
CA HIS A 22 4.20 -10.78 -3.17
C HIS A 22 2.79 -10.99 -2.63
N ALA A 23 2.20 -12.17 -2.85
CA ALA A 23 0.92 -12.54 -2.25
C ALA A 23 1.00 -12.57 -0.70
N GLY A 24 2.15 -12.99 -0.15
CA GLY A 24 2.43 -12.89 1.28
C GLY A 24 2.32 -11.47 1.83
N LEU A 25 2.87 -10.49 1.12
CA LEU A 25 2.76 -9.07 1.50
C LEU A 25 1.31 -8.58 1.47
N GLY A 26 0.54 -8.99 0.46
CA GLY A 26 -0.89 -8.72 0.37
C GLY A 26 -1.66 -9.28 1.57
N MET A 27 -1.42 -10.55 1.92
CA MET A 27 -2.06 -11.20 3.08
C MET A 27 -1.72 -10.51 4.41
N LEU A 28 -0.48 -10.06 4.60
CA LEU A 28 -0.09 -9.32 5.81
C LEU A 28 -0.79 -7.95 5.91
N ARG A 29 -0.96 -7.25 4.79
CA ARG A 29 -1.73 -6.00 4.74
C ARG A 29 -3.20 -6.23 5.04
N GLU A 30 -3.81 -7.25 4.44
CA GLU A 30 -5.21 -7.61 4.69
C GLU A 30 -5.45 -8.00 6.16
N LEU A 31 -4.49 -8.70 6.78
CA LEU A 31 -4.53 -9.03 8.21
C LEU A 31 -4.44 -7.78 9.08
N ALA A 32 -3.57 -6.83 8.76
CA ALA A 32 -3.45 -5.57 9.49
C ALA A 32 -4.75 -4.73 9.41
N GLU A 33 -5.41 -4.74 8.26
CA GLU A 33 -6.72 -4.09 8.11
C GLU A 33 -7.80 -4.82 8.93
N HIS A 34 -7.92 -6.15 8.79
CA HIS A 34 -8.93 -6.95 9.49
C HIS A 34 -8.77 -6.96 11.01
N SER A 35 -7.54 -6.87 11.50
CA SER A 35 -7.25 -6.79 12.94
C SER A 35 -7.55 -5.41 13.54
N GLY A 36 -7.84 -4.39 12.72
CA GLY A 36 -8.00 -3.01 13.16
C GLY A 36 -6.69 -2.30 13.46
N LEU A 37 -5.54 -2.93 13.18
CA LEU A 37 -4.22 -2.33 13.41
C LEU A 37 -4.04 -1.03 12.62
N VAL A 38 -4.50 -0.99 11.37
CA VAL A 38 -4.43 0.22 10.53
C VAL A 38 -5.21 1.38 11.15
N ALA A 39 -6.41 1.12 11.69
CA ALA A 39 -7.22 2.13 12.36
C ALA A 39 -6.54 2.63 13.65
N ALA A 40 -6.03 1.72 14.47
CA ALA A 40 -5.31 2.07 15.70
C ALA A 40 -4.05 2.92 15.41
N LEU A 41 -3.34 2.61 14.31
CA LEU A 41 -2.19 3.39 13.88
C LEU A 41 -2.59 4.77 13.34
N ASN A 42 -3.72 4.89 12.64
CA ASN A 42 -4.24 6.19 12.24
C ASN A 42 -4.51 7.07 13.46
N ASP A 43 -5.22 6.54 14.45
CA ASP A 43 -5.53 7.26 15.69
C ASP A 43 -4.25 7.70 16.40
N ALA A 44 -3.28 6.78 16.55
CA ALA A 44 -2.01 7.06 17.21
C ALA A 44 -1.16 8.12 16.48
N LEU A 45 -1.24 8.17 15.15
CA LEU A 45 -0.45 9.09 14.33
C LEU A 45 -1.19 10.41 14.06
N THR A 46 -2.46 10.53 14.45
CA THR A 46 -3.34 11.62 14.00
C THR A 46 -2.75 13.00 14.29
N ASP A 47 -2.28 13.18 15.53
CA ASP A 47 -1.79 14.45 16.03
C ASP A 47 -0.35 14.78 15.62
N THR A 48 0.32 13.88 14.89
CA THR A 48 1.71 14.10 14.44
C THR A 48 1.82 14.93 13.16
N TYR A 49 0.71 15.10 12.43
CA TYR A 49 0.69 15.80 11.15
C TYR A 49 0.22 17.26 11.30
N ARG A 50 0.81 18.15 10.49
CA ARG A 50 0.28 19.50 10.31
C ARG A 50 -0.71 19.53 9.14
N GLY A 51 -2.00 19.38 9.45
CA GLY A 51 -3.08 19.48 8.47
C GLY A 51 -3.62 18.12 8.00
N ALA A 52 -4.56 18.17 7.05
CA ALA A 52 -5.26 16.99 6.55
C ALA A 52 -4.32 16.02 5.82
N TRP A 53 -4.49 14.71 6.04
CA TRP A 53 -3.71 13.69 5.36
C TRP A 53 -4.20 13.47 3.94
N VAL A 54 -3.26 13.31 3.02
CA VAL A 54 -3.54 12.85 1.64
C VAL A 54 -3.68 11.33 1.59
N HIS A 55 -2.96 10.63 2.46
CA HIS A 55 -2.98 9.18 2.61
C HIS A 55 -3.11 8.80 4.08
N SER A 56 -3.79 7.70 4.37
CA SER A 56 -3.94 7.12 5.70
C SER A 56 -2.55 6.81 6.31
N PRO A 57 -2.12 7.48 7.40
CA PRO A 57 -0.80 7.28 7.99
C PRO A 57 -0.53 5.84 8.42
N GLY A 58 -1.52 5.19 9.04
CA GLY A 58 -1.45 3.79 9.46
C GLY A 58 -1.34 2.83 8.30
N GLN A 59 -1.99 3.13 7.16
CA GLN A 59 -1.88 2.33 5.94
C GLN A 59 -0.48 2.49 5.33
N VAL A 60 0.04 3.72 5.22
CA VAL A 60 1.40 3.98 4.70
C VAL A 60 2.47 3.31 5.56
N LEU A 61 2.33 3.35 6.89
CA LEU A 61 3.29 2.71 7.80
C LEU A 61 3.26 1.18 7.67
N THR A 62 2.06 0.59 7.63
CA THR A 62 1.89 -0.87 7.42
C THR A 62 2.50 -1.30 6.09
N ASP A 63 2.23 -0.52 5.05
CA ASP A 63 2.73 -0.75 3.70
C ASP A 63 4.25 -0.74 3.62
N LEU A 64 4.89 0.16 4.36
CA LEU A 64 6.34 0.26 4.47
C LEU A 64 6.93 -0.91 5.26
N ALA A 65 6.30 -1.31 6.37
CA ALA A 65 6.79 -2.39 7.22
C ALA A 65 6.84 -3.74 6.50
N VAL A 66 5.86 -4.02 5.63
CA VAL A 66 5.83 -5.26 4.84
C VAL A 66 6.73 -5.21 3.60
N ALA A 67 7.22 -4.03 3.20
CA ALA A 67 8.06 -3.88 2.01
C ALA A 67 9.55 -4.14 2.26
N VAL A 68 9.93 -4.53 3.50
CA VAL A 68 11.31 -4.82 3.93
C VAL A 68 11.70 -6.27 3.67
#